data_AF-A0A950K5L3-F1
#
_entry.id   AF-A0A950K5L3-F1
#
_cell.length_a   1.000
_cell.length_b   1.000
_cell.length_c   1.000
_cell.angle_alpha   90.00
_cell.angle_beta   90.00
_cell.angle_gamma   90.00
#
_symmetry.space_group_name_H-M   'P 1'
#
loop_
_entity.id
_entity.type
_entity.pdbx_description
1 polymer ?
#
loop_
_entity_poly.entity_id
_entity_poly.type
_entity_poly.pdbx_seq_one_letter_code
_entity_poly.pdbx_strand_id
1 'polypeptide(L)'
;MKHQGGTSDFRRPTNGKNFTKALSRLESAIHEVISTGWAEPPRRHAYEISSALHDAARDAGWKERSGILQKLTALLALSLREILSTREAVRDKMLELLGLLLSSVRSQIA
;
A
#
# COMPACT_ATOMS: atom_id res chain seq x y z
N MET A 1 32.97 -5.15 21.87
CA MET A 1 31.50 -5.10 21.68
C MET A 1 31.24 -4.48 20.31
N LYS A 2 30.84 -5.29 19.31
CA LYS A 2 30.56 -4.82 17.94
C LYS A 2 29.04 -4.85 17.75
N HIS A 3 28.42 -3.68 17.62
CA HIS A 3 27.02 -3.54 17.29
C HIS A 3 26.81 -3.91 15.82
N GLN A 4 26.18 -5.07 15.56
CA GLN A 4 25.60 -5.37 14.25
C GLN A 4 24.17 -4.84 14.25
N GLY A 5 23.98 -3.66 13.66
CA GLY A 5 22.66 -3.18 13.26
C GLY A 5 22.21 -3.94 12.02
N GLY A 6 21.38 -4.96 12.21
CA GLY A 6 20.66 -5.64 11.13
C GLY A 6 19.52 -4.75 10.64
N THR A 7 19.81 -3.80 9.77
CA THR A 7 18.77 -3.05 9.06
C THR A 7 18.33 -3.85 7.84
N SER A 8 17.09 -4.31 7.93
CA SER A 8 16.29 -4.99 6.92
C SER A 8 16.63 -4.57 5.47
N ASP A 9 17.04 -5.56 4.68
CA ASP A 9 17.33 -5.49 3.24
C ASP A 9 16.02 -5.31 2.43
N PHE A 10 15.32 -4.19 2.65
CA PHE A 10 14.33 -3.68 1.71
C PHE A 10 15.08 -2.88 0.64
N ARG A 11 15.82 -3.59 -0.24
CA ARG A 11 16.36 -3.01 -1.47
C ARG A 11 15.23 -2.28 -2.19
N ARG A 12 15.40 -0.96 -2.37
CA ARG A 12 14.52 -0.09 -3.16
C ARG A 12 14.14 -0.81 -4.47
N PRO A 13 12.85 -1.06 -4.74
CA PRO A 13 12.44 -1.68 -5.98
C PRO A 13 12.54 -0.64 -7.11
N THR A 14 13.73 -0.47 -7.68
CA THR A 14 13.98 0.34 -8.89
C THR A 14 13.57 -0.40 -10.17
N ASN A 15 13.18 -1.67 -10.07
CA ASN A 15 12.73 -2.51 -11.18
C ASN A 15 11.20 -2.70 -11.15
N GLY A 16 10.52 -2.41 -12.27
CA GLY A 16 9.07 -2.55 -12.41
C GLY A 16 8.51 -3.94 -12.04
N LYS A 17 9.28 -5.02 -12.24
CA LYS A 17 8.90 -6.39 -11.81
C LYS A 17 8.72 -6.51 -10.29
N ASN A 18 9.59 -5.86 -9.52
CA ASN A 18 9.51 -5.87 -8.06
C ASN A 18 8.32 -5.02 -7.58
N PHE A 19 8.03 -3.93 -8.28
CA PHE A 19 6.87 -3.09 -8.01
C PHE A 19 5.55 -3.85 -8.22
N THR A 20 5.38 -4.55 -9.35
CA THR A 20 4.17 -5.35 -9.61
C THR A 20 3.96 -6.44 -8.56
N LYS A 21 5.03 -7.15 -8.16
CA LYS A 21 4.94 -8.17 -7.10
C LYS A 21 4.54 -7.55 -5.75
N ALA A 22 5.12 -6.41 -5.40
CA ALA A 22 4.74 -5.69 -4.18
C ALA A 22 3.31 -5.15 -4.25
N LEU A 23 2.84 -4.73 -5.42
CA LEU A 23 1.46 -4.29 -5.64
C LEU A 23 0.45 -5.43 -5.44
N SER A 24 0.73 -6.64 -5.94
CA SER A 24 -0.12 -7.81 -5.67
C SER A 24 -0.17 -8.16 -4.18
N ARG A 25 0.93 -7.96 -3.44
CA ARG A 25 0.95 -8.12 -1.98
C ARG A 25 0.10 -7.05 -1.29
N LEU A 26 0.16 -5.80 -1.75
CA LEU A 26 -0.70 -4.72 -1.24
C LEU A 26 -2.17 -5.04 -1.47
N GLU A 27 -2.54 -5.52 -2.65
CA GLU A 27 -3.91 -5.96 -2.98
C GLU A 27 -4.41 -7.00 -1.99
N SER A 28 -3.64 -8.07 -1.77
CA SER A 28 -4.01 -9.12 -0.81
C SER A 28 -4.13 -8.58 0.61
N ALA A 29 -3.19 -7.73 1.05
CA ALA A 29 -3.22 -7.12 2.37
C ALA A 29 -4.43 -6.20 2.57
N ILE A 30 -4.82 -5.41 1.56
CA ILE A 30 -6.04 -4.58 1.61
C ILE A 30 -7.29 -5.45 1.74
N HIS A 31 -7.38 -6.53 0.97
CA HIS A 31 -8.52 -7.45 1.07
C HIS A 31 -8.60 -8.11 2.45
N GLU A 32 -7.46 -8.41 3.08
CA GLU A 32 -7.39 -8.94 4.44
C GLU A 32 -7.85 -7.90 5.49
N VAL A 33 -7.46 -6.63 5.35
CA VAL A 33 -7.96 -5.54 6.22
C VAL A 33 -9.48 -5.45 6.15
N ILE A 34 -10.04 -5.55 4.94
CA ILE A 34 -11.49 -5.47 4.72
C ILE A 34 -12.19 -6.68 5.34
N SER A 35 -11.68 -7.90 5.13
CA SER A 35 -12.31 -9.14 5.61
C SER A 35 -12.24 -9.30 7.13
N THR A 36 -11.13 -8.89 7.75
CA THR A 36 -10.94 -8.92 9.21
C THR A 36 -11.62 -7.74 9.92
N GLY A 37 -12.18 -6.81 9.16
CA GLY A 37 -12.91 -5.68 9.68
C GLY A 37 -12.06 -4.65 10.39
N TRP A 38 -10.94 -4.30 9.76
CA TRP A 38 -10.00 -3.30 10.24
C TRP A 38 -9.18 -3.75 11.45
N ALA A 39 -8.86 -5.05 11.51
CA ALA A 39 -7.97 -5.56 12.53
C ALA A 39 -6.57 -4.93 12.42
N GLU A 40 -5.94 -4.68 13.56
CA GLU A 40 -4.67 -3.94 13.63
C GLU A 40 -3.51 -4.63 12.89
N PRO A 41 -3.27 -5.94 13.04
CA PRO A 41 -2.12 -6.57 12.39
C PRO A 41 -2.17 -6.53 10.86
N PRO A 42 -3.29 -6.92 10.19
CA PRO A 42 -3.42 -6.77 8.74
C PRO A 42 -3.33 -5.31 8.27
N ARG A 43 -3.92 -4.38 9.03
CA ARG A 43 -3.89 -2.94 8.73
C ARG A 43 -2.47 -2.40 8.70
N ARG A 44 -1.69 -2.73 9.74
CA ARG A 44 -0.28 -2.34 9.83
C ARG A 44 0.54 -2.93 8.69
N HIS A 45 0.31 -4.20 8.36
CA HIS A 45 1.01 -4.83 7.25
C HIS A 45 0.71 -4.16 5.91
N ALA A 46 -0.57 -3.87 5.63
CA ALA A 46 -0.97 -3.13 4.44
C ALA A 46 -0.36 -1.71 4.40
N TYR A 47 -0.31 -1.02 5.55
CA TYR A 47 0.30 0.30 5.68
C TYR A 47 1.79 0.27 5.31
N GLU A 48 2.56 -0.67 5.85
CA GLU A 48 3.99 -0.81 5.57
C GLU A 48 4.26 -1.06 4.08
N ILE A 49 3.48 -1.95 3.44
CA ILE A 49 3.61 -2.20 2.00
C ILE A 49 3.25 -0.95 1.19
N SER A 50 2.14 -0.29 1.52
CA SER A 50 1.67 0.91 0.82
C SER A 50 2.67 2.06 0.92
N SER A 51 3.26 2.26 2.09
CA SER A 51 4.28 3.26 2.35
C SER A 51 5.57 2.98 1.55
N ALA A 52 6.05 1.74 1.55
CA ALA A 52 7.22 1.35 0.77
C ALA A 52 7.01 1.50 -0.74
N LEU A 53 5.82 1.14 -1.23
CA LEU A 53 5.44 1.34 -2.63
C LEU A 53 5.33 2.83 -2.98
N HIS A 54 4.79 3.65 -2.08
CA HIS A 54 4.71 5.11 -2.26
C HIS A 54 6.10 5.70 -2.45
N ASP A 55 7.05 5.37 -1.56
CA ASP A 55 8.42 5.85 -1.66
C ASP A 55 9.09 5.39 -2.96
N ALA A 56 8.89 4.12 -3.36
CA ALA A 56 9.42 3.62 -4.62
C ALA A 56 8.82 4.32 -5.85
N ALA A 57 7.51 4.56 -5.86
CA ALA A 57 6.83 5.26 -6.95
C ALA A 57 7.27 6.73 -7.02
N ARG A 58 7.46 7.39 -5.86
CA ARG A 58 7.98 8.74 -5.77
C ARG A 58 9.41 8.83 -6.33
N ASP A 59 10.29 7.94 -5.87
CA ASP A 59 11.70 7.89 -6.30
C ASP A 59 11.82 7.60 -7.81
N ALA A 60 10.90 6.81 -8.37
CA ALA A 60 10.82 6.52 -9.80
C ALA A 60 10.14 7.62 -10.65
N GLY A 61 9.63 8.70 -10.02
CA GLY A 61 8.93 9.78 -10.71
C GLY A 61 7.50 9.45 -11.17
N TRP A 62 6.92 8.34 -10.71
CA TRP A 62 5.54 7.93 -11.04
C TRP A 62 4.51 8.69 -10.21
N LYS A 63 4.34 9.99 -10.53
CA LYS A 63 3.52 10.95 -9.77
C LYS A 63 2.11 10.44 -9.45
N GLU A 64 1.41 9.89 -10.45
CA GLU A 64 0.04 9.40 -10.26
C GLU A 64 -0.02 8.21 -9.29
N ARG A 65 0.83 7.19 -9.51
CA ARG A 65 0.91 6.01 -8.63
C ARG A 65 1.30 6.40 -7.21
N SER A 66 2.28 7.29 -7.07
CA SER A 66 2.70 7.86 -5.79
C SER A 66 1.52 8.53 -5.08
N GLY A 67 0.74 9.37 -5.79
CA GLY A 67 -0.42 10.04 -5.21
C GLY A 67 -1.52 9.08 -4.76
N ILE A 68 -1.79 8.02 -5.53
CA ILE A 68 -2.76 6.98 -5.15
C ILE A 68 -2.28 6.20 -3.91
N LEU A 69 -1.01 5.80 -3.89
CA LEU A 69 -0.40 5.08 -2.77
C LEU A 69 -0.35 5.92 -1.49
N GLN A 70 -0.09 7.22 -1.60
CA GLN A 70 -0.15 8.15 -0.47
C GLN A 70 -1.56 8.17 0.13
N LYS A 71 -2.61 8.25 -0.69
CA LYS A 71 -4.00 8.23 -0.23
C LYS A 71 -4.34 6.91 0.46
N LEU A 72 -3.93 5.77 -0.13
CA LEU A 72 -4.11 4.46 0.50
C LEU A 72 -3.40 4.37 1.85
N THR A 73 -2.15 4.83 1.92
CA THR A 73 -1.36 4.88 3.16
C THR A 73 -2.05 5.73 4.23
N ALA A 74 -2.61 6.89 3.85
CA ALA A 74 -3.34 7.76 4.77
C ALA A 74 -4.62 7.10 5.31
N LEU A 75 -5.39 6.41 4.48
CA LEU A 75 -6.57 5.66 4.92
C LEU A 75 -6.16 4.54 5.90
N LEU A 76 -5.12 3.78 5.56
CA LEU A 76 -4.61 2.70 6.40
C LEU A 76 -4.05 3.17 7.74
N ALA A 77 -3.64 4.45 7.85
CA ALA A 77 -3.17 5.04 9.10
C ALA A 77 -4.31 5.26 10.12
N LEU A 78 -5.56 5.37 9.66
CA LEU A 78 -6.72 5.60 10.52
C LEU A 78 -6.97 4.40 11.44
N SER A 79 -7.18 4.67 12.72
CA SER A 79 -7.62 3.67 13.69
C SER A 79 -9.06 3.24 13.44
N LEU A 80 -9.44 2.07 13.96
CA LEU A 80 -10.83 1.60 13.88
C LEU A 80 -11.81 2.67 14.43
N ARG A 81 -11.47 3.32 15.54
CA ARG A 81 -12.32 4.33 16.18
C ARG A 81 -12.61 5.52 15.26
N GLU A 82 -11.62 5.96 14.48
CA GLU A 82 -11.76 7.08 13.54
C GLU A 82 -12.67 6.73 12.36
N ILE A 83 -12.76 5.45 11.99
CA ILE A 83 -13.54 5.01 10.84
C ILE A 83 -14.86 4.32 11.19
N LEU A 84 -15.22 4.16 12.48
CA LEU A 84 -16.38 3.36 12.89
C LEU A 84 -17.67 3.75 12.16
N SER A 85 -17.94 5.05 12.02
CA SER A 85 -19.14 5.59 11.35
C SER A 85 -19.02 5.65 9.82
N THR A 86 -17.82 5.49 9.27
CA THR A 86 -17.53 5.66 7.83
C THR A 86 -16.85 4.44 7.22
N ARG A 87 -16.86 3.29 7.92
CA ARG A 87 -16.09 2.10 7.56
C ARG A 87 -16.40 1.60 6.16
N GLU A 88 -17.67 1.63 5.75
CA GLU A 88 -18.08 1.24 4.40
C GLU A 88 -17.53 2.22 3.34
N ALA A 89 -17.65 3.53 3.57
CA ALA A 89 -17.10 4.54 2.67
C ALA A 89 -15.57 4.45 2.56
N VAL A 90 -14.87 4.17 3.67
CA VAL A 90 -13.42 3.95 3.68
C VAL A 90 -13.05 2.70 2.90
N ARG A 91 -13.79 1.59 3.09
CA ARG A 91 -13.62 0.35 2.32
C ARG A 91 -13.78 0.61 0.82
N ASP A 92 -14.87 1.25 0.42
CA ASP A 92 -15.17 1.52 -0.99
C ASP A 92 -14.09 2.40 -1.60
N LYS A 93 -13.63 3.42 -0.85
CA LYS A 93 -12.56 4.28 -1.32
C LYS A 93 -11.23 3.55 -1.46
N MET A 94 -10.90 2.64 -0.55
CA MET A 94 -9.69 1.80 -0.69
C MET A 94 -9.76 0.92 -1.93
N LEU A 95 -10.91 0.29 -2.20
CA LEU A 95 -11.12 -0.56 -3.37
C LEU A 95 -11.04 0.25 -4.68
N GLU A 96 -11.63 1.45 -4.70
CA GLU A 96 -11.53 2.38 -5.83
C GLU A 96 -10.06 2.74 -6.12
N LEU A 97 -9.32 3.18 -5.10
CA LEU A 97 -7.91 3.55 -5.23
C LEU A 97 -7.04 2.37 -5.68
N LEU A 98 -7.30 1.17 -5.15
CA LEU A 98 -6.62 -0.05 -5.56
C LEU A 98 -6.91 -0.39 -7.03
N GLY A 99 -8.17 -0.27 -7.46
CA GLY A 99 -8.57 -0.46 -8.85
C GLY A 99 -7.88 0.49 -9.82
N LEU A 100 -7.77 1.77 -9.45
CA LEU A 100 -7.03 2.78 -10.23
C LEU A 100 -5.54 2.41 -10.34
N LEU A 101 -4.93 1.99 -9.23
CA LEU A 101 -3.51 1.63 -9.20
C LEU A 101 -3.21 0.42 -10.08
N LEU A 102 -4.06 -0.62 -10.04
CA LEU A 102 -3.93 -1.81 -10.87
C LEU A 102 -4.17 -1.51 -12.36
N SER A 103 -5.11 -0.63 -12.68
CA SER A 103 -5.40 -0.22 -14.05
C SER A 103 -4.22 0.55 -14.67
N SER A 104 -3.59 1.44 -13.90
CA SER A 104 -2.39 2.18 -14.31
C SER A 104 -1.20 1.26 -14.67
N VAL A 105 -1.09 0.09 -14.07
CA VAL A 105 -0.04 -0.89 -14.44
C VAL A 105 -0.37 -1.60 -15.74
N ARG A 106 -1.63 -1.94 -15.99
CA ARG A 106 -2.07 -2.63 -17.21
C ARG A 106 -1.94 -1.76 -18.46
N SER A 107 -2.24 -0.46 -18.34
CA SER A 107 -2.12 0.49 -19.46
C SER A 107 -0.69 0.78 -19.92
N GLN A 108 0.35 0.33 -19.18
CA GLN A 108 1.75 0.46 -19.62
C GLN A 108 2.28 -0.76 -20.37
N ILE A 109 1.50 -1.85 -20.45
CA ILE A 109 1.88 -3.10 -21.11
C ILE A 109 1.21 -3.22 -22.50
N ALA A 110 0.17 -2.43 -22.77
CA ALA A 110 -0.51 -2.33 -24.05
C ALA A 110 0.15 -1.27 -24.94
#